data_AF-A0A9E3FNM1-F1
#
_entry.id   AF-A0A9E3FNM1-F1
#
_cell.length_a   1.000
_cell.length_b   1.000
_cell.length_c   1.000
_cell.angle_alpha   90.00
_cell.angle_beta   90.00
_cell.angle_gamma   90.00
#
_symmetry.space_group_name_H-M   'P 1'
#
loop_
_entity.id
_entity.type
_entity.pdbx_description
1 polymer ?
#
loop_
_entity_poly.entity_id
_entity_poly.type
_entity_poly.pdbx_seq_one_letter_code
_entity_poly.pdbx_strand_id
1 'polypeptide(L)'
;MRKLVLAAMAAICLLPTTLWAEVVRFDSVERVPAFAGRSFGDVGTYERITARATIALDPADDRNAIITDLALAPRNADGKVEATADVVILRPADPARSNGTLLLDVPNRGRKLAPQLFDDSAQPGANRAQAPDDAGIGFLHRSGYTMVWVGWQADISSKPGQMALSAPVIKGIIGPAREEVIFDNTTNPARATLTWPA
;
A
#
# COMPACT_ATOMS: atom_id res chain seq x y z
N MET A 1 -26.89 -10.99 39.66
CA MET A 1 -27.03 -10.57 38.23
C MET A 1 -25.90 -9.69 37.74
N ARG A 2 -25.62 -8.51 38.33
CA ARG A 2 -24.59 -7.56 37.84
C ARG A 2 -23.17 -8.14 37.70
N LYS A 3 -22.70 -8.96 38.66
CA LYS A 3 -21.39 -9.65 38.61
C LYS A 3 -21.31 -10.74 37.52
N LEU A 4 -22.42 -11.42 37.24
CA LEU A 4 -22.52 -12.42 36.17
C LEU A 4 -22.53 -11.76 34.78
N VAL A 5 -23.18 -10.60 34.65
CA VAL A 5 -23.17 -9.80 33.41
C VAL A 5 -21.77 -9.25 33.13
N LEU A 6 -21.06 -8.73 34.15
CA LEU A 6 -19.67 -8.27 34.01
C LEU A 6 -18.69 -9.40 33.66
N ALA A 7 -18.83 -10.58 34.28
CA ALA A 7 -18.02 -11.74 33.95
C ALA A 7 -18.29 -12.25 32.52
N ALA A 8 -19.55 -12.23 32.07
CA ALA A 8 -19.92 -12.61 30.71
C ALA A 8 -19.39 -11.62 29.65
N MET A 9 -19.45 -10.30 29.90
CA MET A 9 -18.84 -9.30 29.01
C MET A 9 -17.31 -9.45 28.92
N ALA A 10 -16.63 -9.69 30.04
CA ALA A 10 -15.19 -9.93 30.04
C ALA A 10 -14.81 -11.21 29.27
N ALA A 11 -15.62 -12.26 29.36
CA ALA A 11 -15.41 -13.51 28.62
C ALA A 11 -15.62 -13.35 27.10
N ILE A 12 -16.55 -12.49 26.66
CA ILE A 12 -16.78 -12.20 25.23
C ILE A 12 -15.60 -11.42 24.62
N CYS A 13 -14.95 -10.53 25.38
CA CYS A 13 -13.75 -9.82 24.94
C CYS A 13 -12.48 -10.69 24.86
N LEU A 14 -12.52 -11.91 25.40
CA LEU A 14 -11.38 -12.85 25.42
C LEU A 14 -11.48 -13.94 24.35
N LEU A 15 -12.54 -13.96 23.54
CA LEU A 15 -12.64 -14.86 22.39
C LEU A 15 -11.81 -14.27 21.24
N PRO A 16 -10.69 -14.91 20.83
CA PRO A 16 -9.93 -14.44 19.69
C PRO A 16 -10.80 -14.60 18.44
N THR A 17 -11.28 -13.49 17.90
CA THR A 17 -11.80 -13.47 16.54
C THR A 17 -10.58 -13.54 15.62
N THR A 18 -10.41 -14.67 14.93
CA THR A 18 -9.48 -14.70 13.81
C THR A 18 -10.05 -13.77 12.74
N LEU A 19 -9.51 -12.56 12.63
CA LEU A 19 -9.67 -11.73 11.45
C LEU A 19 -8.82 -12.36 10.35
N TRP A 20 -9.48 -13.02 9.41
CA TRP A 20 -8.83 -13.49 8.20
C TRP A 20 -8.58 -12.26 7.33
N ALA A 21 -7.34 -11.77 7.35
CA ALA A 21 -6.87 -10.94 6.27
C ALA A 21 -6.63 -11.88 5.08
N GLU A 22 -7.14 -11.54 3.90
CA GLU A 22 -6.86 -12.30 2.67
C GLU A 22 -5.41 -12.14 2.19
N VAL A 23 -4.54 -11.51 3.00
CA VAL A 23 -3.09 -11.47 2.80
C VAL A 23 -2.49 -12.80 3.23
N VAL A 24 -2.18 -13.65 2.25
CA VAL A 24 -1.64 -15.00 2.46
C VAL A 24 -0.12 -15.03 2.54
N ARG A 25 0.56 -13.97 2.09
CA ARG A 25 2.02 -13.84 2.19
C ARG A 25 2.44 -12.38 2.29
N PHE A 26 3.44 -12.10 3.12
CA PHE A 26 4.04 -10.77 3.27
C PHE A 26 5.57 -10.88 3.23
N ASP A 27 6.16 -10.54 2.09
CA ASP A 27 7.58 -10.70 1.82
C ASP A 27 8.30 -9.37 2.02
N SER A 28 9.15 -9.26 3.04
CA SER A 28 10.03 -8.10 3.22
C SER A 28 11.17 -8.15 2.20
N VAL A 29 11.24 -7.16 1.32
CA VAL A 29 12.22 -7.07 0.24
C VAL A 29 13.48 -6.32 0.69
N GLU A 30 13.30 -5.18 1.35
CA GLU A 30 14.40 -4.31 1.78
C GLU A 30 14.03 -3.65 3.12
N ARG A 31 15.03 -3.46 3.98
CA ARG A 31 14.94 -2.60 5.17
C ARG A 31 16.20 -1.75 5.26
N VAL A 32 16.04 -0.43 5.24
CA VAL A 32 17.17 0.51 5.26
C VAL A 32 16.87 1.71 6.16
N PRO A 33 17.89 2.38 6.72
CA PRO A 33 17.70 3.68 7.35
C PRO A 33 17.04 4.67 6.37
N ALA A 34 16.07 5.44 6.86
CA ALA A 34 15.47 6.53 6.10
C ALA A 34 16.24 7.84 6.34
N PHE A 35 16.11 8.78 5.40
CA PHE A 35 16.61 10.16 5.54
C PHE A 35 18.10 10.27 5.94
N ALA A 36 18.93 9.34 5.45
CA ALA A 36 20.34 9.20 5.79
C ALA A 36 20.61 9.19 7.32
N GLY A 37 19.69 8.63 8.11
CA GLY A 37 19.83 8.55 9.56
C GLY A 37 19.51 9.84 10.31
N ARG A 38 18.86 10.83 9.67
CA ARG A 38 18.31 12.01 10.36
C ARG A 38 17.44 11.57 11.55
N SER A 39 17.66 12.21 12.70
CA SER A 39 16.90 11.98 13.92
C SER A 39 15.78 13.02 14.10
N PHE A 40 14.66 12.62 14.70
CA PHE A 40 13.45 13.43 14.90
C PHE A 40 13.12 13.58 16.38
N GLY A 41 13.93 14.38 17.10
CA GLY A 41 13.75 14.61 18.53
C GLY A 41 13.81 13.31 19.33
N ASP A 42 12.89 13.14 20.28
CA ASP A 42 12.85 11.97 21.18
C ASP A 42 12.39 10.67 20.50
N VAL A 43 11.84 10.76 19.28
CA VAL A 43 11.45 9.58 18.49
C VAL A 43 12.67 8.85 17.92
N GLY A 44 13.75 9.60 17.65
CA GLY A 44 14.98 9.04 17.07
C GLY A 44 14.94 8.95 15.55
N THR A 45 15.67 7.97 15.00
CA THR A 45 15.78 7.75 13.56
C THR A 45 14.62 6.92 13.03
N TYR A 46 14.44 6.92 11.72
CA TYR A 46 13.42 6.13 11.02
C TYR A 46 14.05 5.08 10.11
N GLU A 47 13.32 4.01 9.85
CA GLU A 47 13.63 3.02 8.83
C GLU A 47 12.53 2.92 7.78
N ARG A 48 12.93 2.67 6.54
CA ARG A 48 12.05 2.35 5.41
C ARG A 48 12.13 0.86 5.15
N ILE A 49 10.98 0.21 5.12
CA ILE A 49 10.81 -1.19 4.75
C ILE A 49 10.03 -1.24 3.43
N THR A 50 10.59 -1.89 2.42
CA THR A 50 9.87 -2.24 1.19
C THR A 50 9.48 -3.71 1.27
N ALA A 51 8.25 -4.03 0.94
CA ALA A 51 7.69 -5.36 1.02
C ALA A 51 6.70 -5.63 -0.13
N ARG A 52 6.26 -6.87 -0.25
CA ARG A 52 5.15 -7.29 -1.12
C ARG A 52 4.12 -8.06 -0.31
N ALA A 53 2.84 -7.72 -0.49
CA ALA A 53 1.73 -8.45 0.09
C ALA A 53 1.01 -9.23 -1.01
N THR A 54 0.97 -10.56 -0.89
CA THR A 54 0.14 -11.39 -1.77
C THR A 54 -1.23 -11.58 -1.11
N ILE A 55 -2.26 -11.17 -1.85
CA ILE A 55 -3.67 -11.28 -1.48
C ILE A 55 -4.27 -12.44 -2.28
N ALA A 56 -5.08 -13.29 -1.65
CA ALA A 56 -5.77 -14.38 -2.31
C ALA A 56 -7.27 -14.32 -1.99
N LEU A 57 -8.09 -13.94 -2.96
CA LEU A 57 -9.53 -13.75 -2.77
C LEU A 57 -10.32 -14.98 -3.21
N ASP A 58 -11.31 -15.37 -2.42
CA ASP A 58 -12.29 -16.37 -2.84
C ASP A 58 -13.36 -15.71 -3.74
N PRO A 59 -13.46 -16.07 -5.04
CA PRO A 59 -14.50 -15.54 -5.91
C PRO A 59 -15.92 -15.98 -5.54
N ALA A 60 -16.08 -16.97 -4.66
CA ALA A 60 -17.37 -17.42 -4.15
C ALA A 60 -17.81 -16.70 -2.85
N ASP A 61 -16.96 -15.87 -2.25
CA ASP A 61 -17.38 -15.02 -1.12
C ASP A 61 -18.22 -13.85 -1.65
N ASP A 62 -19.45 -13.72 -1.14
CA ASP A 62 -20.39 -12.63 -1.50
C ASP A 62 -19.79 -11.24 -1.30
N ARG A 63 -18.84 -11.06 -0.37
CA ARG A 63 -18.13 -9.80 -0.15
C ARG A 63 -17.25 -9.40 -1.33
N ASN A 64 -16.78 -10.38 -2.09
CA ASN A 64 -15.92 -10.20 -3.26
C ASN A 64 -16.74 -10.05 -4.56
N ALA A 65 -18.06 -10.26 -4.53
CA ALA A 65 -18.92 -10.20 -5.71
C ALA A 65 -18.96 -8.82 -6.38
N ILE A 66 -18.59 -7.76 -5.66
CA ILE A 66 -18.47 -6.39 -6.19
C ILE A 66 -17.24 -6.21 -7.10
N ILE A 67 -16.26 -7.12 -7.05
CA ILE A 67 -15.03 -7.04 -7.83
C ILE A 67 -15.31 -7.59 -9.23
N THR A 68 -15.30 -6.69 -10.20
CA THR A 68 -15.51 -7.01 -11.62
C THR A 68 -14.57 -8.11 -12.10
N ASP A 69 -15.13 -9.08 -12.83
CA ASP A 69 -14.43 -10.20 -13.47
C ASP A 69 -13.62 -11.12 -12.54
N LEU A 70 -13.74 -10.98 -11.22
CA LEU A 70 -13.01 -11.84 -10.27
C LEU A 70 -13.31 -13.33 -10.49
N ALA A 71 -14.58 -13.66 -10.76
CA ALA A 71 -14.99 -15.04 -11.02
C ALA A 71 -14.36 -15.64 -12.30
N LEU A 72 -13.94 -14.79 -13.25
CA LEU A 72 -13.31 -15.16 -14.52
C LEU A 72 -11.78 -15.22 -14.43
N ALA A 73 -11.19 -14.66 -13.37
CA ALA A 73 -9.74 -14.60 -13.21
C ALA A 73 -9.12 -16.00 -12.99
N PRO A 74 -7.86 -16.20 -13.42
CA PRO A 74 -7.09 -17.39 -13.07
C PRO A 74 -7.04 -17.62 -11.57
N ARG A 75 -7.17 -18.89 -11.16
CA ARG A 75 -7.18 -19.31 -9.75
C ARG A 75 -5.94 -20.13 -9.43
N ASN A 76 -5.46 -20.02 -8.19
CA ASN A 76 -4.39 -20.85 -7.65
C ASN A 76 -4.91 -22.26 -7.29
N ALA A 77 -4.04 -23.11 -6.72
CA ALA A 77 -4.38 -24.49 -6.34
C ALA A 77 -5.49 -24.58 -5.27
N ASP A 78 -5.65 -23.53 -4.46
CA ASP A 78 -6.69 -23.43 -3.44
C ASP A 78 -8.02 -22.86 -3.99
N GLY A 79 -8.10 -22.62 -5.30
CA GLY A 79 -9.27 -22.06 -5.95
C GLY A 79 -9.45 -20.55 -5.75
N LYS A 80 -8.45 -19.86 -5.18
CA LYS A 80 -8.46 -18.41 -4.92
C LYS A 80 -7.79 -17.63 -6.04
N VAL A 81 -8.18 -16.37 -6.21
CA VAL A 81 -7.60 -15.43 -7.17
C VAL A 81 -6.52 -14.59 -6.49
N GLU A 82 -5.29 -14.64 -6.99
CA GLU A 82 -4.15 -13.93 -6.37
C GLU A 82 -3.84 -12.58 -7.03
N ALA A 83 -3.51 -11.60 -6.20
CA ALA A 83 -2.89 -10.34 -6.60
C ALA A 83 -1.73 -10.02 -5.66
N THR A 84 -0.72 -9.29 -6.12
CA THR A 84 0.42 -8.88 -5.28
C THR A 84 0.61 -7.37 -5.28
N ALA A 85 0.51 -6.76 -4.10
CA ALA A 85 0.69 -5.32 -3.91
C ALA A 85 2.10 -4.99 -3.42
N ASP A 86 2.70 -3.94 -3.96
CA ASP A 86 3.86 -3.32 -3.33
C ASP A 86 3.46 -2.66 -2.01
N VAL A 87 4.29 -2.79 -0.98
CA VAL A 87 4.08 -2.15 0.32
C VAL A 87 5.34 -1.40 0.72
N VAL A 88 5.17 -0.18 1.20
CA VAL A 88 6.25 0.58 1.85
C VAL A 88 5.78 0.94 3.25
N ILE A 89 6.62 0.69 4.24
CA ILE A 89 6.42 1.07 5.62
C ILE A 89 7.55 2.02 6.00
N LEU A 90 7.20 3.14 6.61
CA LEU A 90 8.14 4.10 7.18
C LEU A 90 7.81 4.25 8.66
N ARG A 91 8.71 3.85 9.55
CA ARG A 91 8.46 3.78 10.99
C ARG A 91 9.68 4.19 11.81
N PRO A 92 9.51 4.58 13.09
CA PRO A 92 10.63 4.74 14.00
C PRO A 92 11.50 3.47 14.04
N ALA A 93 12.82 3.65 14.02
CA ALA A 93 13.77 2.54 14.07
C ALA A 93 13.71 1.80 15.42
N ASP A 94 13.37 2.50 16.50
CA ASP A 94 12.93 1.90 17.77
C ASP A 94 11.38 1.87 17.80
N PRO A 95 10.74 0.69 17.65
CA PRO A 95 9.28 0.60 17.67
C PRO A 95 8.64 1.10 18.97
N ALA A 96 9.35 1.07 20.11
CA ALA A 96 8.84 1.57 21.38
C ALA A 96 8.68 3.10 21.41
N ARG A 97 9.27 3.81 20.44
CA ARG A 97 9.13 5.26 20.22
C ARG A 97 8.00 5.62 19.25
N SER A 98 7.27 4.63 18.74
CA SER A 98 6.08 4.88 17.91
C SER A 98 4.93 5.42 18.76
N ASN A 99 4.10 6.29 18.19
CA ASN A 99 2.91 6.83 18.85
C ASN A 99 1.70 5.89 18.84
N GLY A 100 1.88 4.64 18.39
CA GLY A 100 0.83 3.64 18.28
C GLY A 100 -0.19 3.87 17.16
N THR A 101 0.00 4.90 16.32
CA THR A 101 -0.91 5.21 15.21
C THR A 101 -0.29 4.87 13.86
N LEU A 102 -1.06 4.16 13.04
CA LEU A 102 -0.73 3.87 11.65
C LEU A 102 -1.44 4.86 10.73
N LEU A 103 -0.68 5.57 9.91
CA LEU A 103 -1.20 6.38 8.82
C LEU A 103 -1.08 5.57 7.52
N LEU A 104 -2.23 5.10 7.01
CA LEU A 104 -2.32 4.40 5.73
C LEU A 104 -2.63 5.42 4.62
N ASP A 105 -1.76 5.53 3.63
CA ASP A 105 -1.94 6.38 2.46
C ASP A 105 -2.09 5.51 1.20
N VAL A 106 -3.15 5.78 0.43
CA VAL A 106 -3.41 5.13 -0.86
C VAL A 106 -2.64 5.92 -1.92
N PRO A 107 -1.53 5.37 -2.46
CA PRO A 107 -0.63 6.13 -3.33
C PRO A 107 -1.34 6.55 -4.61
N ASN A 108 -1.17 7.81 -5.02
CA ASN A 108 -1.73 8.33 -6.26
C ASN A 108 -0.79 8.03 -7.43
N ARG A 109 -1.24 7.20 -8.39
CA ARG A 109 -0.39 6.70 -9.49
C ARG A 109 0.95 6.15 -9.00
N GLY A 110 0.91 5.43 -7.88
CA GLY A 110 2.08 4.84 -7.24
C GLY A 110 2.98 5.81 -6.45
N ARG A 111 2.61 7.09 -6.34
CA ARG A 111 3.36 8.11 -5.59
C ARG A 111 2.81 8.29 -4.18
N LYS A 112 3.70 8.31 -3.19
CA LYS A 112 3.39 8.61 -1.79
C LYS A 112 3.09 10.11 -1.62
N LEU A 113 1.94 10.46 -1.04
CA LEU A 113 1.48 11.85 -0.92
C LEU A 113 1.48 12.36 0.52
N ALA A 114 1.29 11.50 1.51
CA ALA A 114 1.26 11.91 2.90
C ALA A 114 2.47 12.78 3.35
N PRO A 115 3.73 12.51 2.96
CA PRO A 115 4.85 13.37 3.37
C PRO A 115 4.80 14.75 2.69
N GLN A 116 4.20 14.86 1.50
CA GLN A 116 3.99 16.16 0.86
C GLN A 116 2.91 16.97 1.59
N LEU A 117 1.85 16.31 2.07
CA LEU A 117 0.69 16.95 2.69
C LEU A 117 0.93 17.33 4.15
N PHE A 118 1.67 16.51 4.91
CA PHE A 118 1.83 16.68 6.35
C PHE A 118 3.23 17.13 6.76
N ASP A 119 4.25 16.83 5.95
CA ASP A 119 5.65 17.15 6.26
C ASP A 119 6.24 18.20 5.31
N ASP A 120 5.45 18.87 4.47
CA ASP A 120 5.92 19.84 3.45
C ASP A 120 7.08 19.30 2.59
N SER A 121 7.13 17.98 2.37
CA SER A 121 8.19 17.35 1.60
C SER A 121 7.92 17.47 0.11
N ALA A 122 8.85 18.09 -0.63
CA ALA A 122 8.74 18.23 -2.07
C ALA A 122 8.91 16.87 -2.78
N GLN A 123 8.24 16.69 -3.91
CA GLN A 123 8.47 15.55 -4.80
C GLN A 123 9.76 15.79 -5.61
N PRO A 124 10.60 14.76 -5.85
CA PRO A 124 10.38 13.34 -5.56
C PRO A 124 10.80 12.91 -4.14
N GLY A 125 11.23 13.82 -3.27
CA GLY A 125 11.70 13.51 -1.92
C GLY A 125 10.67 12.82 -1.04
N ALA A 126 9.44 13.34 -1.02
CA ALA A 126 8.29 12.73 -0.34
C ALA A 126 8.08 11.24 -0.71
N ASN A 127 8.54 10.84 -1.89
CA ASN A 127 8.39 9.49 -2.39
C ASN A 127 9.65 8.62 -2.24
N ARG A 128 10.84 9.22 -2.01
CA ARG A 128 12.10 8.48 -1.86
C ARG A 128 12.40 8.14 -0.40
N ALA A 129 12.23 9.11 0.50
CA ALA A 129 12.61 9.01 1.92
C ALA A 129 14.07 8.57 2.16
N GLN A 130 15.00 9.08 1.34
CA GLN A 130 16.42 8.69 1.37
C GLN A 130 17.33 9.81 1.90
N ALA A 131 17.22 11.03 1.37
CA ALA A 131 18.04 12.15 1.79
C ALA A 131 17.45 12.83 3.04
N PRO A 132 18.24 13.54 3.87
CA PRO A 132 17.73 14.26 5.04
C PRO A 132 16.58 15.23 4.73
N ASP A 133 16.65 15.89 3.57
CA ASP A 133 15.66 16.87 3.10
C ASP A 133 14.39 16.20 2.56
N ASP A 134 14.42 14.90 2.22
CA ASP A 134 13.23 14.16 1.80
C ASP A 134 12.18 14.07 2.93
N ALA A 135 12.56 14.32 4.19
CA ALA A 135 11.63 14.38 5.32
C ALA A 135 10.88 15.72 5.43
N GLY A 136 11.22 16.73 4.63
CA GLY A 136 10.69 18.08 4.75
C GLY A 136 10.79 18.62 6.19
N ILE A 137 9.71 19.22 6.67
CA ILE A 137 9.60 19.70 8.05
C ILE A 137 9.48 18.55 9.05
N GLY A 138 9.14 17.31 8.69
CA GLY A 138 9.16 16.14 9.59
C GLY A 138 8.18 16.19 10.78
N PHE A 139 7.00 16.76 10.59
CA PHE A 139 5.92 16.82 11.59
C PHE A 139 5.44 15.42 12.02
N LEU A 140 5.12 14.54 11.08
CA LEU A 140 4.68 13.17 11.37
C LEU A 140 5.79 12.36 12.05
N HIS A 141 7.02 12.59 11.61
CA HIS A 141 8.21 11.89 12.10
C HIS A 141 8.53 12.25 13.56
N ARG A 142 8.50 13.55 13.90
CA ARG A 142 8.62 14.00 15.31
C ARG A 142 7.48 13.54 16.20
N SER A 143 6.33 13.21 15.60
CA SER A 143 5.16 12.71 16.31
C SER A 143 5.14 11.19 16.44
N GLY A 144 6.10 10.46 15.87
CA GLY A 144 6.24 9.01 16.05
C GLY A 144 5.27 8.15 15.22
N TYR A 145 4.70 8.69 14.13
CA TYR A 145 3.79 7.92 13.28
C TYR A 145 4.52 6.78 12.57
N THR A 146 3.83 5.64 12.44
CA THR A 146 4.15 4.64 11.40
C THR A 146 3.30 4.93 10.18
N MET A 147 3.93 5.12 9.03
CA MET A 147 3.26 5.38 7.76
C MET A 147 3.36 4.16 6.86
N VAL A 148 2.26 3.82 6.19
CA VAL A 148 2.19 2.67 5.28
C VAL A 148 1.54 3.08 3.97
N TRP A 149 2.09 2.58 2.87
CA TRP A 149 1.52 2.69 1.54
C TRP A 149 1.32 1.32 0.94
N VAL A 150 0.22 1.13 0.21
CA VAL A 150 -0.10 -0.12 -0.47
C VAL A 150 -0.43 0.20 -1.93
N GLY A 151 0.33 -0.40 -2.85
CA GLY A 151 0.07 -0.29 -4.28
C GLY A 151 -1.29 -0.89 -4.63
N TRP A 152 -2.13 -0.10 -5.30
CA TRP A 152 -3.50 -0.51 -5.66
C TRP A 152 -3.74 -0.50 -7.17
N GLN A 153 -2.94 0.26 -7.91
CA GLN A 153 -3.15 0.51 -9.32
C GLN A 153 -2.43 -0.56 -10.16
N ALA A 154 -3.18 -1.26 -11.02
CA ALA A 154 -2.70 -2.42 -11.77
C ALA A 154 -2.27 -2.15 -13.22
N ASP A 155 -2.64 -0.98 -13.77
CA ASP A 155 -2.28 -0.52 -15.11
C ASP A 155 -0.94 0.25 -15.13
N ILE A 156 -0.17 0.23 -14.04
CA ILE A 156 1.17 0.82 -13.95
C ILE A 156 2.20 -0.22 -13.52
N SER A 157 3.46 -0.02 -13.92
CA SER A 157 4.55 -0.89 -13.49
C SER A 157 5.03 -0.55 -12.08
N SER A 158 5.37 -1.57 -11.29
CA SER A 158 6.21 -1.44 -10.09
C SER A 158 7.62 -0.97 -10.48
N LYS A 159 8.06 0.19 -9.99
CA LYS A 159 9.40 0.78 -10.20
C LYS A 159 9.86 1.52 -8.93
N PRO A 160 11.16 1.84 -8.78
CA PRO A 160 11.60 2.74 -7.71
C PRO A 160 10.79 4.05 -7.73
N GLY A 161 10.11 4.37 -6.63
CA GLY A 161 9.23 5.54 -6.56
C GLY A 161 7.88 5.39 -7.30
N GLN A 162 7.48 4.19 -7.69
CA GLN A 162 6.17 3.95 -8.28
C GLN A 162 5.63 2.60 -7.82
N MET A 163 4.76 2.62 -6.82
CA MET A 163 4.14 1.43 -6.24
C MET A 163 2.96 0.97 -7.09
N ALA A 164 2.84 -0.33 -7.33
CA ALA A 164 1.79 -0.91 -8.15
C ALA A 164 1.13 -2.13 -7.48
N LEU A 165 0.03 -2.58 -8.09
CA LEU A 165 -0.59 -3.87 -7.84
C LEU A 165 -0.37 -4.77 -9.06
N SER A 166 0.21 -5.96 -8.88
CA SER A 166 0.18 -6.99 -9.91
C SER A 166 -1.14 -7.76 -9.80
N ALA A 167 -2.10 -7.42 -10.68
CA ALA A 167 -3.37 -8.13 -10.79
C ALA A 167 -3.24 -9.37 -11.71
N PRO A 168 -4.13 -10.37 -11.57
CA PRO A 168 -4.18 -11.49 -12.50
C PRO A 168 -4.69 -11.05 -13.88
N VAL A 169 -4.22 -11.70 -14.94
CA VAL A 169 -4.61 -11.39 -16.33
C VAL A 169 -5.55 -12.45 -16.87
N ILE A 170 -6.76 -12.04 -17.25
CA ILE A 170 -7.71 -12.88 -17.97
C ILE A 170 -7.28 -12.96 -19.44
N LYS A 171 -7.15 -14.18 -19.97
CA LYS A 171 -6.71 -14.43 -21.35
C LYS A 171 -7.90 -14.66 -22.26
N GLY A 172 -7.71 -14.41 -23.56
CA GLY A 172 -8.70 -14.73 -24.60
C GLY A 172 -9.88 -13.76 -24.70
N ILE A 173 -9.83 -12.63 -23.99
CA ILE A 173 -10.80 -11.55 -24.15
C ILE A 173 -10.49 -10.83 -25.47
N ILE A 174 -11.48 -10.79 -26.36
CA ILE A 174 -11.42 -10.12 -27.66
C ILE A 174 -12.63 -9.19 -27.80
N GLY A 175 -12.44 -8.06 -28.46
CA GLY A 175 -13.51 -7.09 -28.68
C GLY A 175 -12.97 -5.70 -28.98
N PRO A 176 -13.85 -4.75 -29.31
CA PRO A 176 -13.45 -3.35 -29.45
C PRO A 176 -12.94 -2.81 -28.11
N ALA A 177 -11.77 -2.17 -28.12
CA ALA A 177 -11.21 -1.44 -26.99
C ALA A 177 -11.25 0.07 -27.29
N ARG A 178 -11.68 0.86 -26.30
CA ARG A 178 -11.60 2.33 -26.36
C ARG A 178 -10.62 2.80 -25.29
N GLU A 179 -9.61 3.55 -25.71
CA GLU A 179 -8.67 4.23 -24.82
C GLU A 179 -8.82 5.75 -25.01
N GLU A 180 -8.82 6.49 -23.90
CA GLU A 180 -8.81 7.94 -23.90
C GLU A 180 -7.49 8.42 -23.29
N VAL A 181 -6.76 9.26 -24.03
CA VAL A 181 -5.46 9.77 -23.60
C VAL A 181 -5.57 11.28 -23.43
N ILE A 182 -5.30 11.74 -22.21
CA ILE A 182 -5.23 13.17 -21.87
C ILE A 182 -3.77 13.51 -21.63
N PHE A 183 -3.22 14.41 -22.45
CA PHE A 183 -1.86 14.91 -22.28
C PHE A 183 -1.87 16.17 -21.42
N ASP A 184 -1.45 16.04 -20.17
CA ASP A 184 -1.34 17.16 -19.23
C ASP A 184 0.01 17.90 -19.39
N ASN A 185 0.33 18.28 -20.64
CA ASN A 185 1.52 19.05 -20.99
C ASN A 185 1.38 19.63 -22.41
N THR A 186 2.32 20.51 -22.80
CA THR A 186 2.33 21.21 -24.09
C THR A 186 3.23 20.54 -25.15
N THR A 187 3.66 19.29 -24.93
CA THR A 187 4.62 18.61 -25.83
C THR A 187 3.96 18.24 -27.16
N ASN A 188 4.65 18.51 -28.27
CA ASN A 188 4.16 18.24 -29.64
C ASN A 188 5.28 17.71 -30.55
N PRO A 189 5.15 16.53 -31.20
CA PRO A 189 4.02 15.61 -31.09
C PRO A 189 3.99 14.91 -29.73
N ALA A 190 2.79 14.84 -29.15
CA ALA A 190 2.55 13.97 -28.02
C ALA A 190 2.52 12.51 -28.51
N ARG A 191 3.10 11.59 -27.71
CA ARG A 191 3.16 10.17 -28.02
C ARG A 191 2.65 9.38 -26.82
N ALA A 192 1.85 8.36 -27.08
CA ALA A 192 1.39 7.41 -26.08
C ALA A 192 1.50 5.98 -26.64
N THR A 193 1.73 5.02 -25.75
CA THR A 193 1.66 3.60 -26.05
C THR A 193 0.25 3.12 -25.73
N LEU A 194 -0.42 2.49 -26.70
CA LEU A 194 -1.73 1.89 -26.49
C LEU A 194 -1.59 0.66 -25.58
N THR A 195 -2.59 0.43 -24.74
CA THR A 195 -2.67 -0.77 -23.88
C THR A 195 -2.78 -2.03 -24.73
N TRP A 196 -3.49 -1.94 -25.85
CA TRP A 196 -3.59 -2.99 -26.86
C TRP A 196 -2.93 -2.56 -28.18
N PRO A 197 -2.18 -3.46 -28.85
CA PRO A 197 -1.65 -3.18 -30.19
C PRO A 197 -2.78 -2.81 -31.16
N ALA A 198 -2.54 -1.79 -31.98
CA ALA A 198 -3.42 -1.37 -33.07
C ALA A 198 -3.31 -2.29 -34.29
#